data_AF-A0A9X1GNJ4-F1
#
_entry.id   AF-A0A9X1GNJ4-F1
#
_cell.length_a   1.000
_cell.length_b   1.000
_cell.length_c   1.000
_cell.angle_alpha   90.00
_cell.angle_beta   90.00
_cell.angle_gamma   90.00
#
_symmetry.space_group_name_H-M   'P 1'
#
loop_
_entity.id
_entity.type
_entity.pdbx_description
1 polymer ?
#
loop_
_entity_poly.entity_id
_entity_poly.type
_entity_poly.pdbx_seq_one_letter_code
_entity_poly.pdbx_strand_id
1 'polypeptide(L)'
;MKPKLSPFGVLQEQDIQWILDQGIKRELAIGDILIEEGSYIHNLFIILDGTLSVFVSQQSEADRENPDQEIARITTGEIVGEISFLDKLPTSATVKSFENSVVLSLSWQQLSSKLNYDLGFASRFYQSLCILLAERMRKITFLLVSRKVLSNPPLRKVLFVFGILDDIDIDWIIATGKLLQYSPGTVLLQQGETVESLYILLEGKLSVFLEIIENEVKIIKEVAQLPQGEIVGEMSFVETGKASATVKASAISLLWTIPQQKLRSKLDNDMGFASRFYRAITVVITDRLRERMISRGYRKVAYIQSQAVSENMEDEDELNLDTLENTALAATRFNWLLKQVRNSY
;
A
#
# COMPACT_ATOMS: atom_id res chain seq x y z
N MET A 1 7.04 29.04 4.85
CA MET A 1 6.19 28.15 4.03
C MET A 1 6.56 26.72 4.44
N LYS A 2 5.72 26.01 5.21
CA LYS A 2 6.04 24.64 5.64
C LYS A 2 6.15 23.76 4.38
N PRO A 3 7.21 22.94 4.21
CA PRO A 3 7.28 22.04 3.07
C PRO A 3 6.06 21.12 3.08
N LYS A 4 5.44 20.94 1.90
CA LYS A 4 4.33 20.01 1.66
C LYS A 4 4.78 18.62 2.13
N LEU A 5 4.23 18.17 3.26
CA LEU A 5 4.25 16.79 3.75
C LEU A 5 5.56 16.03 3.46
N SER A 6 6.62 16.34 4.20
CA SER A 6 7.70 15.35 4.36
C SER A 6 7.06 14.12 5.03
N PRO A 7 7.34 12.88 4.56
CA PRO A 7 6.83 11.68 5.21
C PRO A 7 7.25 11.61 6.69
N PHE A 8 8.29 12.34 7.10
CA PHE A 8 8.72 12.49 8.49
C PHE A 8 7.84 13.43 9.33
N GLY A 9 6.81 14.06 8.76
CA GLY A 9 5.98 15.05 9.47
C GLY A 9 5.21 14.50 10.67
N VAL A 10 5.05 13.18 10.76
CA VAL A 10 4.41 12.50 11.91
C VAL A 10 5.44 11.97 12.90
N LEU A 11 6.71 11.86 12.51
CA LEU A 11 7.77 11.39 13.39
C LEU A 11 8.16 12.48 14.39
N GLN A 12 8.44 12.06 15.62
CA GLN A 12 8.94 12.94 16.67
C GLN A 12 10.45 13.14 16.54
N GLU A 13 10.99 14.17 17.20
CA GLU A 13 12.41 14.47 17.18
C GLU A 13 13.27 13.28 17.65
N GLN A 14 12.83 12.56 18.68
CA GLN A 14 13.48 11.33 19.15
C GLN A 14 13.50 10.20 18.10
N ASP A 15 12.46 10.11 17.25
CA ASP A 15 12.39 9.11 16.19
C ASP A 15 13.39 9.46 15.08
N ILE A 16 13.44 10.74 14.70
CA ILE A 16 14.37 11.27 13.70
C ILE A 16 15.81 11.09 14.20
N GLN A 17 16.08 11.44 15.46
CA GLN A 17 17.40 11.28 16.05
C GLN A 17 17.84 9.81 16.04
N TRP A 18 16.95 8.88 16.42
CA TRP A 18 17.25 7.46 16.37
C TRP A 18 17.57 6.99 14.94
N ILE A 19 16.80 7.43 13.95
CA ILE A 19 17.06 7.11 12.53
C ILE A 19 18.43 7.63 12.10
N LEU A 20 18.80 8.87 12.47
CA LEU A 20 20.09 9.47 12.16
C LEU A 20 21.26 8.76 12.86
N ASP A 21 21.08 8.33 14.11
CA ASP A 21 22.11 7.66 14.89
C ASP A 21 22.38 6.23 14.41
N GLN A 22 21.34 5.52 13.93
CA GLN A 22 21.47 4.15 13.42
C GLN A 22 21.80 4.10 11.93
N GLY A 23 21.52 5.16 11.18
CA GLY A 23 21.72 5.22 9.75
C GLY A 23 23.17 5.51 9.36
N ILE A 24 23.63 4.88 8.29
CA ILE A 24 24.95 5.11 7.70
C ILE A 24 24.79 6.03 6.49
N LYS A 25 25.43 7.20 6.53
CA LYS A 25 25.45 8.12 5.38
C LYS A 25 26.24 7.51 4.22
N ARG A 26 25.70 7.65 3.01
CA ARG A 26 26.33 7.24 1.76
C ARG A 26 26.23 8.38 0.75
N GLU A 27 27.34 8.71 0.12
CA GLU A 27 27.39 9.65 -1.00
C GLU A 27 27.22 8.87 -2.30
N LEU A 28 26.47 9.43 -3.24
CA LEU A 28 26.20 8.87 -4.55
C LEU A 28 26.59 9.91 -5.61
N ALA A 29 27.38 9.50 -6.59
CA ALA A 29 27.66 10.28 -7.79
C ALA A 29 26.50 10.21 -8.78
N ILE A 30 26.43 11.16 -9.71
CA ILE A 30 25.46 11.15 -10.82
C ILE A 30 25.50 9.80 -11.55
N GLY A 31 24.35 9.14 -11.68
CA GLY A 31 24.20 7.86 -12.36
C GLY A 31 24.42 6.62 -11.49
N ASP A 32 24.92 6.77 -10.25
CA ASP A 32 25.11 5.64 -9.34
C ASP A 32 23.79 4.91 -9.07
N ILE A 33 23.83 3.58 -9.12
CA ILE A 33 22.67 2.73 -8.86
C ILE A 33 22.61 2.44 -7.35
N LEU A 34 21.55 2.93 -6.70
CA LEU A 34 21.30 2.65 -5.28
C LEU A 34 20.53 1.33 -5.09
N ILE A 35 19.54 1.08 -5.94
CA ILE A 35 18.72 -0.13 -5.95
C ILE A 35 18.64 -0.61 -7.40
N GLU A 36 18.88 -1.90 -7.63
CA GLU A 36 18.67 -2.55 -8.92
C GLU A 36 17.35 -3.34 -8.90
N GLU A 37 16.55 -3.23 -9.96
CA GLU A 37 15.28 -3.96 -10.08
C GLU A 37 15.50 -5.48 -9.95
N GLY A 38 14.66 -6.16 -9.17
CA GLY A 38 14.68 -7.60 -8.98
C GLY A 38 15.75 -8.12 -8.03
N SER A 39 16.56 -7.23 -7.44
CA SER A 39 17.50 -7.56 -6.38
C SER A 39 16.80 -7.70 -5.02
N TYR A 40 17.44 -8.45 -4.11
CA TYR A 40 17.11 -8.41 -2.69
C TYR A 40 17.98 -7.36 -1.99
N ILE A 41 17.35 -6.51 -1.20
CA ILE A 41 18.03 -5.49 -0.40
C ILE A 41 17.77 -5.77 1.09
N HIS A 42 18.65 -5.25 1.95
CA HIS A 42 18.54 -5.39 3.41
C HIS A 42 18.58 -4.04 4.14
N ASN A 43 18.46 -2.96 3.38
CA ASN A 43 18.48 -1.59 3.89
C ASN A 43 17.31 -0.80 3.32
N LEU A 44 16.79 0.09 4.14
CA LEU A 44 15.90 1.17 3.74
C LEU A 44 16.77 2.41 3.53
N PHE A 45 16.46 3.22 2.52
CA PHE A 45 17.24 4.43 2.25
C PHE A 45 16.38 5.68 2.36
N ILE A 46 16.92 6.71 2.99
CA ILE A 46 16.28 8.02 3.13
C ILE A 46 17.15 9.04 2.40
N ILE A 47 16.56 9.82 1.50
CA ILE A 47 17.30 10.84 0.74
C ILE A 47 17.53 12.04 1.66
N LEU A 48 18.79 12.34 1.99
CA LEU A 48 19.17 13.49 2.82
C LEU A 48 19.43 14.75 1.99
N ASP A 49 19.96 14.59 0.78
CA ASP A 49 20.24 15.66 -0.17
C ASP A 49 20.26 15.10 -1.60
N GLY A 50 19.86 15.93 -2.56
CA GLY A 50 19.79 15.57 -3.98
C GLY A 50 18.50 14.86 -4.42
N THR A 51 18.55 14.29 -5.61
CA THR A 51 17.41 13.71 -6.34
C THR A 51 17.79 12.37 -6.95
N LEU A 52 16.93 11.37 -6.78
CA LEU A 52 17.05 10.04 -7.39
C LEU A 52 15.91 9.80 -8.38
N SER A 53 16.20 9.12 -9.50
CA SER A 53 15.23 8.74 -10.52
C SER A 53 14.88 7.25 -10.37
N VAL A 54 13.59 6.92 -10.52
CA VAL A 54 13.06 5.57 -10.45
C VAL A 54 12.68 5.09 -11.84
N PHE A 55 13.25 3.94 -12.23
CA PHE A 55 13.07 3.31 -13.52
C PHE A 55 12.45 1.93 -13.36
N VAL A 56 11.61 1.54 -14.31
CA VAL A 56 11.07 0.19 -14.41
C VAL A 56 11.28 -0.34 -15.82
N SER A 57 11.67 -1.62 -15.94
CA SER A 57 12.07 -2.25 -17.21
C SER A 57 10.88 -2.76 -18.06
N GLN A 58 10.61 -2.17 -19.22
CA GLN A 58 9.50 -2.62 -20.08
C GLN A 58 9.87 -3.88 -20.87
N GLN A 59 9.11 -4.98 -20.73
CA GLN A 59 9.32 -6.21 -21.54
C GLN A 59 8.48 -6.28 -22.84
N SER A 60 7.85 -5.19 -23.26
CA SER A 60 7.08 -5.14 -24.50
C SER A 60 8.01 -5.24 -25.73
N GLU A 61 7.83 -6.26 -26.58
CA GLU A 61 8.58 -6.42 -27.84
C GLU A 61 8.43 -5.22 -28.79
N ALA A 62 7.38 -4.40 -28.62
CA ALA A 62 7.10 -3.22 -29.44
C ALA A 62 7.80 -1.94 -28.98
N ASP A 63 8.37 -1.90 -27.77
CA ASP A 63 8.92 -0.67 -27.14
C ASP A 63 10.46 -0.74 -26.96
N ARG A 64 11.17 -1.54 -27.78
CA ARG A 64 12.65 -1.76 -27.69
C ARG A 64 13.52 -0.50 -27.83
N GLU A 65 12.95 0.64 -28.24
CA GLU A 65 13.71 1.89 -28.38
C GLU A 65 13.97 2.62 -27.05
N ASN A 66 13.26 2.28 -25.96
CA ASN A 66 13.52 2.86 -24.64
C ASN A 66 13.39 1.81 -23.52
N PRO A 67 14.49 1.13 -23.12
CA PRO A 67 14.44 -0.06 -22.26
C PRO A 67 13.98 0.25 -20.82
N ASP A 68 14.24 1.47 -20.33
CA ASP A 68 13.94 1.90 -18.96
C ASP A 68 13.04 3.15 -18.99
N GLN A 69 11.81 3.04 -18.51
CA GLN A 69 10.94 4.21 -18.34
C GLN A 69 11.17 4.85 -16.97
N GLU A 70 11.55 6.13 -16.94
CA GLU A 70 11.52 6.93 -15.70
C GLU A 70 10.06 7.14 -15.29
N ILE A 71 9.66 6.60 -14.13
CA ILE A 71 8.27 6.67 -13.63
C ILE A 71 8.08 7.70 -12.52
N ALA A 72 9.17 8.07 -11.84
CA ALA A 72 9.15 9.01 -10.73
C ALA A 72 10.55 9.58 -10.45
N ARG A 73 10.56 10.76 -9.84
CA ARG A 73 11.74 11.31 -9.14
C ARG A 73 11.44 11.39 -7.67
N ILE A 74 12.44 11.07 -6.88
CA ILE A 74 12.40 10.99 -5.43
C ILE A 74 13.42 11.99 -4.89
N THR A 75 12.97 12.83 -3.97
CA THR A 75 13.72 13.99 -3.49
C THR A 75 14.00 13.91 -1.99
N THR A 76 14.70 14.92 -1.47
CA THR A 76 15.05 15.03 -0.05
C THR A 76 13.86 14.79 0.87
N GLY A 77 14.08 13.93 1.88
CA GLY A 77 13.09 13.53 2.86
C GLY A 77 12.20 12.37 2.43
N GLU A 78 12.32 11.84 1.21
CA GLU A 78 11.60 10.64 0.80
C GLU A 78 12.39 9.35 1.12
N ILE A 79 11.70 8.21 1.04
CA ILE A 79 12.22 6.88 1.42
C ILE A 79 12.20 5.95 0.20
N VAL A 80 13.22 5.11 0.00
CA VAL A 80 13.22 4.03 -1.01
C VAL A 80 13.61 2.68 -0.39
N GLY A 81 13.13 1.61 -1.03
CA GLY A 81 13.30 0.23 -0.54
C GLY A 81 12.21 -0.19 0.45
N GLU A 82 11.21 0.66 0.68
CA GLU A 82 10.12 0.46 1.63
C GLU A 82 9.18 -0.68 1.22
N ILE A 83 8.90 -0.83 -0.08
CA ILE A 83 8.03 -1.89 -0.61
C ILE A 83 8.64 -3.26 -0.23
N SER A 84 9.90 -3.48 -0.61
CA SER A 84 10.63 -4.70 -0.27
C SER A 84 10.82 -4.90 1.23
N PHE A 85 10.94 -3.82 2.00
CA PHE A 85 11.00 -3.92 3.46
C PHE A 85 9.71 -4.51 4.05
N LEU A 86 8.55 -4.16 3.47
CA LEU A 86 7.23 -4.54 3.98
C LEU A 86 6.80 -5.93 3.54
N ASP A 87 6.97 -6.26 2.26
CA ASP A 87 6.50 -7.51 1.66
C ASP A 87 7.59 -8.61 1.60
N LYS A 88 8.85 -8.26 1.87
CA LYS A 88 10.03 -9.15 1.79
C LYS A 88 10.30 -9.71 0.39
N LEU A 89 9.71 -9.11 -0.65
CA LEU A 89 9.90 -9.50 -2.03
C LEU A 89 11.04 -8.70 -2.68
N PRO A 90 11.61 -9.20 -3.80
CA PRO A 90 12.56 -8.44 -4.61
C PRO A 90 12.03 -7.05 -4.99
N THR A 91 12.98 -6.14 -5.20
CA THR A 91 12.72 -4.74 -5.58
C THR A 91 11.96 -4.67 -6.90
N SER A 92 11.00 -3.74 -6.98
CA SER A 92 10.11 -3.59 -8.14
C SER A 92 10.63 -2.61 -9.19
N ALA A 93 11.72 -1.89 -8.91
CA ALA A 93 12.25 -0.83 -9.76
C ALA A 93 13.73 -0.60 -9.49
N THR A 94 14.42 -0.02 -10.46
CA THR A 94 15.79 0.47 -10.34
C THR A 94 15.77 1.92 -9.89
N VAL A 95 16.64 2.29 -8.94
CA VAL A 95 16.76 3.66 -8.43
C VAL A 95 18.19 4.14 -8.65
N LYS A 96 18.34 5.24 -9.41
CA LYS A 96 19.65 5.83 -9.76
C LYS A 96 19.76 7.27 -9.29
N SER A 97 20.96 7.73 -8.95
CA SER A 97 21.19 9.14 -8.63
C SER A 97 21.02 10.00 -9.88
N PHE A 98 20.11 10.98 -9.83
CA PHE A 98 19.92 11.95 -10.92
C PHE A 98 20.98 13.06 -10.87
N GLU A 99 21.42 13.41 -9.66
CA GLU A 99 22.50 14.33 -9.35
C GLU A 99 23.37 13.77 -8.20
N ASN A 100 24.47 14.43 -7.85
CA ASN A 100 25.24 14.05 -6.66
C ASN A 100 24.31 14.13 -5.45
N SER A 101 24.17 13.01 -4.74
CA SER A 101 23.15 12.87 -3.70
C SER A 101 23.74 12.25 -2.44
N VAL A 102 23.09 12.52 -1.31
CA VAL A 102 23.42 11.90 -0.02
C VAL A 102 22.22 11.14 0.46
N VAL A 103 22.42 9.86 0.79
CA VAL A 103 21.37 9.01 1.36
C VAL A 103 21.80 8.47 2.72
N LEU A 104 20.83 8.23 3.58
CA LEU A 104 21.00 7.52 4.83
C LEU A 104 20.54 6.07 4.64
N SER A 105 21.43 5.12 4.84
CA SER A 105 21.16 3.68 4.77
C SER A 105 20.84 3.14 6.16
N LEU A 106 19.63 2.62 6.37
CA LEU A 106 19.18 2.05 7.63
C LEU A 106 18.93 0.54 7.49
N SER A 107 19.56 -0.27 8.33
CA SER A 107 19.40 -1.73 8.30
C SER A 107 17.98 -2.15 8.62
N TRP A 108 17.45 -3.10 7.85
CA TRP A 108 16.15 -3.71 8.13
C TRP A 108 16.12 -4.44 9.47
N GLN A 109 17.24 -5.01 9.91
CA GLN A 109 17.30 -5.70 11.19
C GLN A 109 17.09 -4.70 12.34
N GLN A 110 17.85 -3.60 12.34
CA GLN A 110 17.75 -2.55 13.35
C GLN A 110 16.36 -1.90 13.34
N LEU A 111 15.84 -1.60 12.15
CA LEU A 111 14.50 -1.04 11.99
C LEU A 111 13.41 -2.00 12.49
N SER A 112 13.48 -3.28 12.12
CA SER A 112 12.50 -4.29 12.57
C SER A 112 12.55 -4.46 14.08
N SER A 113 13.73 -4.50 14.69
CA SER A 113 13.87 -4.53 16.15
C SER A 113 13.21 -3.30 16.78
N LYS A 114 13.47 -2.10 16.27
CA LYS A 114 12.87 -0.88 16.81
C LYS A 114 11.34 -0.87 16.69
N LEU A 115 10.80 -1.31 15.55
CA LEU A 115 9.35 -1.43 15.33
C LEU A 115 8.68 -2.44 16.27
N ASN A 116 9.38 -3.52 16.62
CA ASN A 116 8.85 -4.55 17.51
C ASN A 116 8.87 -4.13 18.99
N TYR A 117 9.88 -3.38 19.42
CA TYR A 117 10.06 -3.01 20.83
C TYR A 117 9.48 -1.64 21.20
N ASP A 118 9.31 -0.73 20.24
CA ASP A 118 8.79 0.62 20.47
C ASP A 118 7.50 0.84 19.67
N LEU A 119 6.35 0.60 20.32
CA LEU A 119 5.03 0.78 19.72
C LEU A 119 4.77 2.22 19.27
N GLY A 120 5.34 3.22 19.97
CA GLY A 120 5.17 4.62 19.63
C GLY A 120 5.88 4.96 18.34
N PHE A 121 7.14 4.54 18.24
CA PHE A 121 7.91 4.64 17.00
C PHE A 121 7.20 3.88 15.87
N ALA A 122 6.75 2.65 16.12
CA ALA A 122 6.09 1.82 15.11
C ALA A 122 4.82 2.47 14.56
N SER A 123 3.95 2.98 15.43
CA SER A 123 2.74 3.70 15.02
C SER A 123 3.08 4.89 14.12
N ARG A 124 4.00 5.76 14.53
CA ARG A 124 4.34 6.97 13.75
C ARG A 124 5.11 6.64 12.47
N PHE A 125 5.97 5.62 12.48
CA PHE A 125 6.73 5.17 11.32
C PHE A 125 5.83 4.51 10.27
N TYR A 126 4.94 3.60 10.66
CA TYR A 126 3.98 3.02 9.72
C TYR A 126 2.98 4.06 9.21
N GLN A 127 2.55 5.02 10.04
CA GLN A 127 1.73 6.13 9.57
C GLN A 127 2.47 6.96 8.50
N SER A 128 3.75 7.23 8.72
CA SER A 128 4.62 7.95 7.78
C SER A 128 4.75 7.21 6.44
N LEU A 129 5.00 5.89 6.48
CA LEU A 129 5.02 5.05 5.27
C LEU A 129 3.67 5.01 4.58
N CYS A 130 2.58 4.95 5.32
CA CYS A 130 1.23 4.93 4.78
C CYS A 130 0.96 6.20 3.96
N ILE A 131 1.32 7.38 4.50
CA ILE A 131 1.20 8.67 3.80
C ILE A 131 2.06 8.68 2.54
N LEU A 132 3.34 8.31 2.66
CA LEU A 132 4.27 8.25 1.53
C LEU A 132 3.76 7.36 0.39
N LEU A 133 3.34 6.15 0.72
CA LEU A 133 2.90 5.15 -0.25
C LEU A 133 1.55 5.51 -0.85
N ALA A 134 0.63 6.11 -0.08
CA ALA A 134 -0.64 6.61 -0.61
C ALA A 134 -0.40 7.72 -1.65
N GLU A 135 0.52 8.65 -1.37
CA GLU A 135 0.88 9.73 -2.30
C GLU A 135 1.49 9.17 -3.59
N ARG A 136 2.42 8.21 -3.47
CA ARG A 136 3.02 7.50 -4.61
C ARG A 136 1.97 6.77 -5.43
N MET A 137 1.07 6.06 -4.74
CA MET A 137 0.00 5.33 -5.39
C MET A 137 -0.87 6.27 -6.18
N ARG A 138 -1.27 7.42 -5.64
CA ARG A 138 -2.05 8.43 -6.38
C ARG A 138 -1.30 8.92 -7.62
N LYS A 139 -0.04 9.35 -7.48
CA LYS A 139 0.80 9.84 -8.61
C LYS A 139 0.90 8.80 -9.72
N ILE A 140 1.25 7.57 -9.36
CA ILE A 140 1.33 6.45 -10.29
C ILE A 140 -0.03 6.19 -10.94
N THR A 141 -1.13 6.20 -10.17
CA THR A 141 -2.48 5.99 -10.72
C THR A 141 -2.77 6.92 -11.91
N PHE A 142 -2.49 8.22 -11.74
CA PHE A 142 -2.76 9.22 -12.77
C PHE A 142 -1.89 9.02 -14.02
N LEU A 143 -0.61 8.68 -13.85
CA LEU A 143 0.29 8.36 -14.96
C LEU A 143 -0.12 7.09 -15.71
N LEU A 144 -0.83 6.19 -15.03
CA LEU A 144 -1.06 4.81 -15.46
C LEU A 144 -2.45 4.55 -16.05
N VAL A 145 -3.26 5.57 -16.34
CA VAL A 145 -4.60 5.36 -16.91
C VAL A 145 -4.56 4.92 -18.39
N SER A 146 -3.44 5.03 -19.09
CA SER A 146 -3.39 4.82 -20.56
C SER A 146 -3.14 3.39 -21.05
N ARG A 147 -3.02 2.35 -20.21
CA ARG A 147 -2.82 0.95 -20.68
C ARG A 147 -3.78 -0.03 -20.01
N LYS A 148 -4.18 -1.08 -20.75
CA LYS A 148 -5.09 -2.14 -20.31
C LYS A 148 -4.42 -2.93 -19.18
N VAL A 149 -5.05 -2.98 -18.01
CA VAL A 149 -4.57 -3.72 -16.83
C VAL A 149 -4.73 -5.21 -17.10
N LEU A 150 -3.65 -5.98 -16.96
CA LEU A 150 -3.72 -7.44 -16.96
C LEU A 150 -4.36 -7.90 -15.63
N SER A 151 -5.42 -8.70 -15.74
CA SER A 151 -6.12 -9.27 -14.58
C SER A 151 -5.27 -10.38 -13.96
N ASN A 152 -4.65 -10.12 -12.80
CA ASN A 152 -4.14 -11.18 -11.92
C ASN A 152 -5.28 -11.69 -11.03
N PRO A 153 -5.25 -12.95 -10.57
CA PRO A 153 -6.18 -13.42 -9.56
C PRO A 153 -6.00 -12.55 -8.30
N PRO A 154 -7.05 -11.85 -7.86
CA PRO A 154 -6.89 -10.84 -6.85
C PRO A 154 -6.82 -11.49 -5.47
N LEU A 155 -5.76 -11.18 -4.72
CA LEU A 155 -5.70 -11.52 -3.30
C LEU A 155 -6.84 -10.83 -2.56
N ARG A 156 -7.37 -11.47 -1.51
CA ARG A 156 -8.35 -10.85 -0.61
C ARG A 156 -7.58 -9.95 0.35
N LYS A 157 -7.48 -8.65 0.05
CA LYS A 157 -6.67 -7.66 0.80
C LYS A 157 -7.04 -7.61 2.29
N VAL A 158 -8.29 -7.90 2.62
CA VAL A 158 -8.79 -8.05 3.99
C VAL A 158 -8.02 -9.09 4.80
N LEU A 159 -7.44 -10.11 4.16
CA LEU A 159 -6.66 -11.13 4.86
C LEU A 159 -5.35 -10.55 5.41
N PHE A 160 -4.69 -9.63 4.70
CA PHE A 160 -3.54 -8.92 5.24
C PHE A 160 -3.92 -8.12 6.47
N VAL A 161 -5.05 -7.41 6.42
CA VAL A 161 -5.51 -6.61 7.56
C VAL A 161 -5.85 -7.51 8.74
N PHE A 162 -6.63 -8.57 8.50
CA PHE A 162 -7.10 -9.45 9.56
C PHE A 162 -6.01 -10.38 10.09
N GLY A 163 -4.89 -10.57 9.37
CA GLY A 163 -3.72 -11.30 9.86
C GLY A 163 -2.76 -10.46 10.68
N ILE A 164 -2.85 -9.12 10.58
CA ILE A 164 -1.97 -8.18 11.32
C ILE A 164 -2.64 -7.68 12.60
N LEU A 165 -3.96 -7.48 12.56
CA LEU A 165 -4.75 -7.07 13.72
C LEU A 165 -4.87 -8.22 14.74
N ASP A 166 -5.02 -7.89 16.02
CA ASP A 166 -5.32 -8.88 17.07
C ASP A 166 -6.83 -9.09 17.23
N ASP A 167 -7.25 -10.01 18.10
CA ASP A 167 -8.68 -10.30 18.28
C ASP A 167 -9.46 -9.11 18.86
N ILE A 168 -8.84 -8.31 19.73
CA ILE A 168 -9.46 -7.12 20.34
C ILE A 168 -9.70 -6.04 19.27
N ASP A 169 -8.76 -5.87 18.35
CA ASP A 169 -8.89 -4.96 17.21
C ASP A 169 -10.03 -5.40 16.29
N ILE A 170 -10.13 -6.70 16.03
CA ILE A 170 -11.16 -7.29 15.17
C ILE A 170 -12.54 -7.12 15.82
N ASP A 171 -12.67 -7.48 17.10
CA ASP A 171 -13.89 -7.27 17.88
C ASP A 171 -14.33 -5.81 17.87
N TRP A 172 -13.38 -4.88 17.98
CA TRP A 172 -13.67 -3.45 17.90
C TRP A 172 -14.18 -3.04 16.50
N ILE A 173 -13.57 -3.54 15.42
CA ILE A 173 -14.01 -3.29 14.03
C ILE A 173 -15.44 -3.79 13.82
N ILE A 174 -15.77 -4.95 14.38
CA ILE A 174 -17.10 -5.56 14.30
C ILE A 174 -18.10 -4.78 15.16
N ALA A 175 -17.76 -4.41 16.39
CA ALA A 175 -18.69 -3.66 17.25
C ALA A 175 -18.96 -2.24 16.72
N THR A 176 -17.98 -1.66 16.02
CA THR A 176 -18.04 -0.27 15.55
C THR A 176 -18.72 -0.11 14.20
N GLY A 177 -18.57 -1.12 13.34
CA GLY A 177 -19.02 -1.05 11.96
C GLY A 177 -20.50 -1.37 11.77
N LYS A 178 -20.98 -1.15 10.55
CA LYS A 178 -22.34 -1.47 10.13
C LYS A 178 -22.34 -2.10 8.75
N LEU A 179 -23.26 -3.04 8.55
CA LEU A 179 -23.49 -3.60 7.24
C LEU A 179 -24.35 -2.67 6.38
N LEU A 180 -23.89 -2.38 5.16
CA LEU A 180 -24.65 -1.66 4.16
C LEU A 180 -24.71 -2.45 2.85
N GLN A 181 -25.86 -2.44 2.21
CA GLN A 181 -26.08 -3.04 0.89
C GLN A 181 -26.20 -1.95 -0.18
N TYR A 182 -25.53 -2.16 -1.31
CA TYR A 182 -25.55 -1.26 -2.45
C TYR A 182 -26.02 -2.00 -3.71
N SER A 183 -26.96 -1.40 -4.43
CA SER A 183 -27.43 -1.90 -5.73
C SER A 183 -26.42 -1.58 -6.83
N PRO A 184 -26.36 -2.36 -7.93
CA PRO A 184 -25.52 -2.05 -9.08
C PRO A 184 -25.74 -0.61 -9.59
N GLY A 185 -24.65 0.05 -9.97
CA GLY A 185 -24.62 1.45 -10.41
C GLY A 185 -24.50 2.49 -9.29
N THR A 186 -24.76 2.12 -8.03
CA THR A 186 -24.68 3.05 -6.90
C THR A 186 -23.26 3.54 -6.69
N VAL A 187 -23.09 4.87 -6.57
CA VAL A 187 -21.81 5.50 -6.24
C VAL A 187 -21.57 5.35 -4.73
N LEU A 188 -20.49 4.64 -4.38
CA LEU A 188 -20.04 4.47 -3.00
C LEU A 188 -19.14 5.62 -2.58
N LEU A 189 -18.17 5.98 -3.44
CA LEU A 189 -17.22 7.07 -3.25
C LEU A 189 -17.18 7.92 -4.51
N GLN A 190 -17.13 9.24 -4.40
CA GLN A 190 -17.05 10.16 -5.53
C GLN A 190 -15.68 10.87 -5.52
N GLN A 191 -14.95 10.81 -6.63
CA GLN A 191 -13.61 11.41 -6.74
C GLN A 191 -13.62 12.89 -6.33
N GLY A 192 -12.68 13.26 -5.45
CA GLY A 192 -12.53 14.63 -4.95
C GLY A 192 -13.49 15.02 -3.82
N GLU A 193 -14.47 14.18 -3.49
CA GLU A 193 -15.37 14.39 -2.36
C GLU A 193 -14.82 13.77 -1.07
N THR A 194 -15.28 14.30 0.07
CA THR A 194 -14.92 13.82 1.41
C THR A 194 -15.43 12.41 1.62
N VAL A 195 -14.60 11.56 2.24
CA VAL A 195 -14.95 10.19 2.57
C VAL A 195 -15.11 10.07 4.07
N GLU A 196 -16.26 9.55 4.50
CA GLU A 196 -16.62 9.49 5.92
C GLU A 196 -16.35 8.13 6.56
N SER A 197 -16.17 7.08 5.76
CA SER A 197 -15.99 5.70 6.25
C SER A 197 -14.89 4.96 5.53
N LEU A 198 -14.33 3.95 6.20
CA LEU A 198 -13.60 2.85 5.59
C LEU A 198 -14.60 1.74 5.27
N TYR A 199 -14.44 1.05 4.15
CA TYR A 199 -15.36 0.01 3.71
C TYR A 199 -14.60 -1.28 3.41
N ILE A 200 -15.14 -2.41 3.87
CA ILE A 200 -14.65 -3.75 3.54
C ILE A 200 -15.72 -4.43 2.69
N LEU A 201 -15.38 -4.84 1.46
CA LEU A 201 -16.31 -5.54 0.57
C LEU A 201 -16.47 -7.00 1.02
N LEU A 202 -17.61 -7.31 1.61
CA LEU A 202 -17.93 -8.63 2.12
C LEU A 202 -18.48 -9.55 1.02
N GLU A 203 -19.36 -9.04 0.15
CA GLU A 203 -19.90 -9.78 -0.99
C GLU A 203 -20.16 -8.81 -2.14
N GLY A 204 -20.15 -9.31 -3.39
CA GLY A 204 -20.38 -8.52 -4.59
C GLY A 204 -19.09 -8.08 -5.29
N LYS A 205 -19.17 -6.95 -6.00
CA LYS A 205 -18.09 -6.44 -6.85
C LYS A 205 -18.21 -4.93 -7.02
N LEU A 206 -17.08 -4.22 -6.92
CA LEU A 206 -17.02 -2.78 -7.17
C LEU A 206 -16.16 -2.50 -8.41
N SER A 207 -16.39 -1.34 -9.03
CA SER A 207 -15.57 -0.80 -10.12
C SER A 207 -15.04 0.57 -9.70
N VAL A 208 -13.76 0.83 -10.01
CA VAL A 208 -13.06 2.09 -9.74
C VAL A 208 -12.94 2.86 -11.04
N PHE A 209 -13.36 4.12 -11.03
CA PHE A 209 -13.33 5.04 -12.15
C PHE A 209 -12.48 6.26 -11.81
N LEU A 210 -11.66 6.68 -12.76
CA LEU A 210 -10.92 7.93 -12.68
C LEU A 210 -11.45 8.92 -13.70
N GLU A 211 -11.62 10.14 -13.22
CA GLU A 211 -11.85 11.31 -14.03
C GLU A 211 -10.52 12.00 -14.32
N ILE A 212 -10.23 12.18 -15.61
CA ILE A 212 -9.01 12.82 -16.12
C ILE A 212 -9.41 13.89 -17.13
N ILE A 213 -8.63 14.96 -17.17
CA ILE A 213 -8.76 16.00 -18.19
C ILE A 213 -7.69 15.73 -19.25
N GLU A 214 -8.12 15.39 -20.46
CA GLU A 214 -7.24 15.20 -21.62
C GLU A 214 -7.72 16.15 -22.73
N ASN A 215 -6.83 17.02 -23.21
CA ASN A 215 -7.15 18.05 -24.21
C ASN A 215 -8.39 18.89 -23.84
N GLU A 216 -8.48 19.33 -22.58
CA GLU A 216 -9.63 20.08 -22.01
C GLU A 216 -10.96 19.30 -21.98
N VAL A 217 -10.96 18.02 -22.34
CA VAL A 217 -12.13 17.13 -22.28
C VAL A 217 -12.04 16.24 -21.04
N LYS A 218 -13.15 16.18 -20.30
CA LYS A 218 -13.32 15.30 -19.15
C LYS A 218 -13.59 13.87 -19.63
N ILE A 219 -12.67 12.96 -19.33
CA ILE A 219 -12.76 11.53 -19.64
C ILE A 219 -12.92 10.75 -18.34
N ILE A 220 -13.90 9.85 -18.30
CA ILE A 220 -14.11 8.92 -17.18
C ILE A 220 -13.70 7.53 -17.65
N LYS A 221 -12.72 6.94 -16.98
CA LYS A 221 -12.19 5.61 -17.33
C LYS A 221 -12.29 4.66 -16.14
N GLU A 222 -12.82 3.46 -16.38
CA GLU A 222 -12.70 2.36 -15.42
C GLU A 222 -11.23 1.90 -15.39
N VAL A 223 -10.64 1.89 -14.19
CA VAL A 223 -9.21 1.57 -13.99
C VAL A 223 -8.97 0.32 -13.16
N ALA A 224 -9.97 -0.16 -12.43
CA ALA A 224 -9.88 -1.40 -11.68
C ALA A 224 -11.27 -1.97 -11.36
N GLN A 225 -11.31 -3.29 -11.18
CA GLN A 225 -12.44 -3.99 -10.58
C GLN A 225 -11.99 -4.61 -9.26
N LEU A 226 -12.79 -4.43 -8.21
CA LEU A 226 -12.49 -4.83 -6.85
C LEU A 226 -13.36 -6.03 -6.48
N PRO A 227 -12.77 -7.22 -6.26
CA PRO A 227 -13.48 -8.40 -5.81
C PRO A 227 -13.79 -8.38 -4.30
N GLN A 228 -14.50 -9.40 -3.83
CA GLN A 228 -14.68 -9.71 -2.42
C GLN A 228 -13.36 -9.68 -1.64
N GLY A 229 -13.40 -9.11 -0.44
CA GLY A 229 -12.24 -8.95 0.44
C GLY A 229 -11.40 -7.72 0.14
N GLU A 230 -11.82 -6.85 -0.77
CA GLU A 230 -11.20 -5.54 -0.98
C GLU A 230 -11.58 -4.53 0.10
N ILE A 231 -10.69 -3.58 0.32
CA ILE A 231 -10.89 -2.44 1.22
C ILE A 231 -10.91 -1.16 0.37
N VAL A 232 -11.84 -0.25 0.65
CA VAL A 232 -11.90 1.05 -0.02
C VAL A 232 -12.11 2.19 0.98
N GLY A 233 -11.61 3.37 0.62
CA GLY A 233 -11.63 4.56 1.47
C GLY A 233 -10.39 4.69 2.38
N GLU A 234 -9.50 3.70 2.37
CA GLU A 234 -8.24 3.68 3.10
C GLU A 234 -7.31 4.84 2.70
N MET A 235 -7.22 5.16 1.40
CA MET A 235 -6.37 6.27 0.95
C MET A 235 -6.86 7.62 1.49
N SER A 236 -8.18 7.82 1.48
CA SER A 236 -8.78 9.06 1.97
C SER A 236 -8.55 9.26 3.47
N PHE A 237 -8.48 8.16 4.22
CA PHE A 237 -8.23 8.18 5.64
C PHE A 237 -6.84 8.74 5.99
N VAL A 238 -5.84 8.38 5.18
CA VAL A 238 -4.41 8.58 5.45
C VAL A 238 -3.92 9.97 5.04
N GLU A 239 -4.42 10.54 3.94
CA GLU A 239 -3.86 11.79 3.40
C GLU A 239 -4.80 13.00 3.51
N THR A 240 -5.85 13.05 2.67
CA THR A 240 -6.57 14.30 2.35
C THR A 240 -8.02 14.31 2.81
N GLY A 241 -8.52 13.22 3.38
CA GLY A 241 -9.94 13.03 3.67
C GLY A 241 -10.81 12.83 2.42
N LYS A 242 -10.24 12.91 1.21
CA LYS A 242 -10.98 12.88 -0.06
C LYS A 242 -10.72 11.61 -0.86
N ALA A 243 -11.72 11.19 -1.64
CA ALA A 243 -11.60 10.04 -2.50
C ALA A 243 -10.63 10.34 -3.66
N SER A 244 -9.67 9.44 -3.90
CA SER A 244 -8.74 9.51 -5.02
C SER A 244 -9.37 9.12 -6.36
N ALA A 245 -10.49 8.39 -6.32
CA ALA A 245 -11.21 7.88 -7.47
C ALA A 245 -12.69 7.68 -7.12
N THR A 246 -13.55 7.59 -8.14
CA THR A 246 -14.96 7.24 -7.96
C THR A 246 -15.08 5.72 -7.85
N VAL A 247 -15.82 5.21 -6.87
CA VAL A 247 -16.08 3.79 -6.69
C VAL A 247 -17.57 3.53 -6.81
N LYS A 248 -17.96 2.57 -7.66
CA LYS A 248 -19.36 2.18 -7.86
C LYS A 248 -19.55 0.70 -7.61
N ALA A 249 -20.71 0.31 -7.10
CA ALA A 249 -21.11 -1.08 -7.08
C ALA A 249 -21.40 -1.57 -8.51
N SER A 250 -20.71 -2.60 -8.98
CA SER A 250 -20.96 -3.20 -10.30
C SER A 250 -21.88 -4.43 -10.20
N ALA A 251 -22.11 -4.93 -8.99
CA ALA A 251 -23.08 -5.95 -8.63
C ALA A 251 -23.75 -5.57 -7.30
N ILE A 252 -24.81 -6.28 -6.88
CA ILE A 252 -25.31 -6.16 -5.50
C ILE A 252 -24.14 -6.43 -4.57
N SER A 253 -23.83 -5.47 -3.70
CA SER A 253 -22.62 -5.49 -2.89
C SER A 253 -22.94 -5.25 -1.42
N LEU A 254 -22.41 -6.11 -0.56
CA LEU A 254 -22.49 -5.99 0.89
C LEU A 254 -21.16 -5.47 1.41
N LEU A 255 -21.20 -4.35 2.14
CA LEU A 255 -20.00 -3.71 2.68
C LEU A 255 -20.10 -3.54 4.19
N TRP A 256 -19.03 -3.92 4.90
CA TRP A 256 -18.84 -3.54 6.29
C TRP A 256 -18.26 -2.12 6.34
N THR A 257 -18.94 -1.22 7.04
CA THR A 257 -18.62 0.21 7.04
C THR A 257 -18.17 0.68 8.41
N ILE A 258 -17.00 1.31 8.48
CA ILE A 258 -16.37 1.78 9.73
C ILE A 258 -16.24 3.30 9.63
N PRO A 259 -16.95 4.09 10.46
CA PRO A 259 -16.85 5.54 10.42
C PRO A 259 -15.43 6.02 10.72
N GLN A 260 -14.87 6.86 9.84
CA GLN A 260 -13.50 7.36 9.97
C GLN A 260 -13.31 8.15 11.27
N GLN A 261 -14.32 8.89 11.74
CA GLN A 261 -14.23 9.63 13.00
C GLN A 261 -13.98 8.70 14.20
N LYS A 262 -14.68 7.56 14.26
CA LYS A 262 -14.49 6.56 15.32
C LYS A 262 -13.13 5.87 15.18
N LEU A 263 -12.71 5.59 13.95
CA LEU A 263 -11.40 5.03 13.65
C LEU A 263 -10.26 5.97 14.07
N ARG A 264 -10.34 7.27 13.74
CA ARG A 264 -9.37 8.29 14.21
C ARG A 264 -9.29 8.32 15.72
N SER A 265 -10.45 8.38 16.38
CA SER A 265 -10.52 8.37 17.85
C SER A 265 -9.85 7.13 18.44
N LYS A 266 -10.03 5.95 17.83
CA LYS A 266 -9.37 4.72 18.29
C LYS A 266 -7.85 4.75 18.07
N LEU A 267 -7.37 5.24 16.94
CA LEU A 267 -5.93 5.39 16.68
C LEU A 267 -5.26 6.39 17.63
N ASP A 268 -5.92 7.50 17.93
CA ASP A 268 -5.38 8.54 18.81
C ASP A 268 -5.27 8.07 20.27
N ASN A 269 -6.16 7.17 20.69
CA ASN A 269 -6.24 6.70 22.08
C ASN A 269 -5.61 5.31 22.30
N ASP A 270 -5.30 4.57 21.25
CA ASP A 270 -4.72 3.23 21.33
C ASP A 270 -3.56 3.08 20.35
N MET A 271 -2.36 3.24 20.90
CA MET A 271 -1.10 3.13 20.16
C MET A 271 -0.83 1.71 19.63
N GLY A 272 -1.31 0.67 20.33
CA GLY A 272 -1.16 -0.71 19.89
C GLY A 272 -2.00 -0.98 18.66
N PHE A 273 -3.29 -0.59 18.71
CA PHE A 273 -4.17 -0.61 17.55
C PHE A 273 -3.62 0.26 16.42
N ALA A 274 -3.10 1.46 16.72
CA ALA A 274 -2.55 2.35 15.70
C ALA A 274 -1.35 1.76 14.95
N SER A 275 -0.40 1.17 15.68
CA SER A 275 0.73 0.48 15.08
C SER A 275 0.29 -0.64 14.13
N ARG A 276 -0.59 -1.53 14.58
CA ARG A 276 -1.07 -2.67 13.77
C ARG A 276 -1.94 -2.21 12.60
N PHE A 277 -2.84 -1.24 12.82
CA PHE A 277 -3.70 -0.71 11.77
C PHE A 277 -2.91 0.00 10.67
N TYR A 278 -1.99 0.91 11.01
CA TYR A 278 -1.17 1.57 10.01
C TYR A 278 -0.25 0.59 9.28
N ARG A 279 0.31 -0.42 9.98
CA ARG A 279 1.04 -1.51 9.34
C ARG A 279 0.17 -2.26 8.33
N ALA A 280 -1.05 -2.62 8.71
CA ALA A 280 -2.00 -3.32 7.86
C ALA A 280 -2.35 -2.54 6.58
N ILE A 281 -2.71 -1.26 6.71
CA ILE A 281 -3.01 -0.41 5.55
C ILE A 281 -1.77 -0.19 4.68
N THR A 282 -0.60 -0.05 5.29
CA THR A 282 0.68 0.09 4.57
C THR A 282 0.98 -1.14 3.71
N VAL A 283 0.73 -2.35 4.23
CA VAL A 283 0.84 -3.60 3.44
C VAL A 283 -0.17 -3.62 2.29
N VAL A 284 -1.43 -3.22 2.52
CA VAL A 284 -2.45 -3.14 1.47
C VAL A 284 -2.08 -2.17 0.35
N ILE A 285 -1.56 -0.98 0.68
CA ILE A 285 -1.13 0.00 -0.31
C ILE A 285 0.11 -0.50 -1.07
N THR A 286 1.03 -1.17 -0.38
CA THR A 286 2.23 -1.80 -0.98
C THR A 286 1.85 -2.84 -2.01
N ASP A 287 0.93 -3.74 -1.66
CA ASP A 287 0.40 -4.77 -2.56
C ASP A 287 -0.21 -4.14 -3.82
N ARG A 288 -1.06 -3.11 -3.65
CA ARG A 288 -1.68 -2.41 -4.78
C ARG A 288 -0.68 -1.66 -5.67
N LEU A 289 0.35 -1.06 -5.07
CA LEU A 289 1.44 -0.42 -5.79
C LEU A 289 2.19 -1.45 -6.64
N ARG A 290 2.51 -2.60 -6.04
CA ARG A 290 3.19 -3.69 -6.73
C ARG A 290 2.32 -4.29 -7.84
N GLU A 291 1.04 -4.58 -7.60
CA GLU A 291 0.09 -5.05 -8.63
C GLU A 291 0.08 -4.11 -9.84
N ARG A 292 0.07 -2.80 -9.62
CA ARG A 292 0.05 -1.79 -10.70
C ARG A 292 1.37 -1.64 -11.43
N MET A 293 2.49 -1.83 -10.73
CA MET A 293 3.79 -1.93 -11.36
C MET A 293 3.83 -3.21 -12.20
N ILE A 294 3.39 -4.37 -11.71
CA ILE A 294 3.50 -5.67 -12.40
C ILE A 294 2.51 -5.84 -13.57
N SER A 295 1.26 -5.37 -13.44
CA SER A 295 0.17 -5.57 -14.42
C SER A 295 0.41 -4.97 -15.81
N ARG A 296 1.57 -4.34 -16.02
CA ARG A 296 2.06 -3.75 -17.27
C ARG A 296 3.17 -4.55 -17.96
N GLY A 297 3.52 -5.75 -17.48
CA GLY A 297 4.60 -6.57 -18.05
C GLY A 297 5.97 -6.31 -17.43
N TYR A 298 6.02 -5.69 -16.26
CA TYR A 298 7.23 -5.53 -15.46
C TYR A 298 7.43 -6.80 -14.61
N ARG A 299 8.50 -7.53 -14.91
CA ARG A 299 8.99 -8.81 -14.35
C ARG A 299 7.95 -9.76 -13.73
N LYS A 300 7.61 -10.80 -14.51
CA LYS A 300 6.68 -11.90 -14.19
C LYS A 300 7.14 -12.88 -13.09
N VAL A 301 8.39 -12.79 -12.63
CA VAL A 301 9.07 -13.95 -11.99
C VAL A 301 8.87 -14.05 -10.47
N ALA A 302 8.88 -12.95 -9.70
CA ALA A 302 8.84 -13.05 -8.23
C ALA A 302 7.43 -13.11 -7.63
N TYR A 303 6.47 -12.36 -8.20
CA TYR A 303 5.11 -12.25 -7.65
C TYR A 303 4.26 -13.50 -7.92
N ILE A 304 4.48 -14.17 -9.07
CA ILE A 304 3.72 -15.37 -9.44
C ILE A 304 4.15 -16.59 -8.63
N GLN A 305 5.44 -16.71 -8.26
CA GLN A 305 5.90 -17.79 -7.38
C GLN A 305 5.27 -17.69 -5.99
N SER A 306 5.20 -16.49 -5.39
CA SER A 306 4.47 -16.30 -4.12
C SER A 306 2.95 -16.53 -4.25
N GLN A 307 2.36 -16.32 -5.43
CA GLN A 307 0.93 -16.57 -5.67
C GLN A 307 0.61 -18.05 -5.92
N ALA A 308 1.44 -18.78 -6.67
CA ALA A 308 1.24 -20.21 -6.95
C ALA A 308 1.38 -21.07 -5.68
N VAL A 309 2.23 -20.65 -4.75
CA VAL A 309 2.40 -21.30 -3.44
C VAL A 309 1.17 -21.11 -2.54
N SER A 310 0.31 -20.11 -2.81
CA SER A 310 -0.98 -19.97 -2.11
C SER A 310 -2.09 -20.87 -2.67
N GLU A 311 -1.91 -21.45 -3.86
CA GLU A 311 -2.89 -22.37 -4.49
C GLU A 311 -2.47 -23.85 -4.39
N ASN A 312 -1.19 -24.17 -4.20
CA ASN A 312 -0.69 -25.55 -4.01
C ASN A 312 -0.03 -25.71 -2.63
N MET A 313 -0.76 -26.36 -1.70
CA MET A 313 -0.33 -26.61 -0.31
C MET A 313 0.73 -27.72 -0.16
N GLU A 314 1.78 -27.79 -0.96
CA GLU A 314 2.80 -28.87 -0.83
C GLU A 314 4.28 -28.48 -1.10
N ASP A 315 4.65 -27.20 -1.14
CA ASP A 315 6.08 -26.82 -1.18
C ASP A 315 6.47 -26.05 0.10
N GLU A 316 7.07 -26.77 1.05
CA GLU A 316 7.35 -26.36 2.44
C GLU A 316 8.61 -25.49 2.65
N ASP A 317 9.42 -25.19 1.64
CA ASP A 317 10.81 -24.78 1.91
C ASP A 317 11.16 -23.28 1.84
N GLU A 318 10.23 -22.36 1.54
CA GLU A 318 10.56 -20.90 1.54
C GLU A 318 9.45 -19.96 2.05
N LEU A 319 8.43 -20.47 2.74
CA LEU A 319 7.40 -19.64 3.35
C LEU A 319 7.79 -19.26 4.79
N ASN A 320 7.69 -17.98 5.14
CA ASN A 320 7.67 -17.59 6.55
C ASN A 320 6.50 -18.33 7.21
N LEU A 321 6.78 -19.24 8.15
CA LEU A 321 5.77 -19.97 8.93
C LEU A 321 4.73 -19.01 9.54
N ASP A 322 5.20 -17.83 9.99
CA ASP A 322 4.39 -16.71 10.48
C ASP A 322 3.36 -16.18 9.47
N THR A 323 3.62 -16.26 8.16
CA THR A 323 2.70 -15.76 7.12
C THR A 323 1.57 -16.74 6.79
N LEU A 324 1.82 -18.04 6.88
CA LEU A 324 0.80 -19.07 6.65
C LEU A 324 -0.21 -19.14 7.81
N GLU A 325 0.27 -19.16 9.06
CA GLU A 325 -0.60 -19.18 10.25
C GLU A 325 -1.48 -17.92 10.32
N ASN A 326 -0.89 -16.75 10.08
CA ASN A 326 -1.64 -15.49 10.07
C ASN A 326 -2.67 -15.42 8.93
N THR A 327 -2.40 -16.05 7.78
CA THR A 327 -3.36 -16.10 6.65
C THR A 327 -4.55 -17.00 6.96
N ALA A 328 -4.32 -18.17 7.59
CA ALA A 328 -5.39 -19.07 8.02
C ALA A 328 -6.28 -18.43 9.11
N LEU A 329 -5.67 -17.77 10.08
CA LEU A 329 -6.38 -17.01 11.12
C LEU A 329 -7.20 -15.87 10.49
N ALA A 330 -6.61 -15.11 9.57
CA ALA A 330 -7.29 -14.03 8.86
C ALA A 330 -8.50 -14.53 8.07
N ALA A 331 -8.37 -15.67 7.37
CA ALA A 331 -9.45 -16.29 6.63
C ALA A 331 -10.59 -16.74 7.57
N THR A 332 -10.24 -17.27 8.74
CA THR A 332 -11.20 -17.67 9.78
C THR A 332 -11.98 -16.45 10.30
N ARG A 333 -11.28 -15.36 10.64
CA ARG A 333 -11.88 -14.08 11.07
C ARG A 333 -12.79 -13.48 10.00
N PHE A 334 -12.36 -13.48 8.73
CA PHE A 334 -13.17 -12.96 7.61
C PHE A 334 -14.43 -13.79 7.37
N ASN A 335 -14.31 -15.13 7.40
CA ASN A 335 -15.45 -16.03 7.27
C ASN A 335 -16.42 -15.91 8.45
N TRP A 336 -15.91 -15.67 9.65
CA TRP A 336 -16.75 -15.39 10.82
C TRP A 336 -17.56 -14.10 10.62
N LEU A 337 -16.94 -13.02 10.14
CA LEU A 337 -17.63 -11.76 9.85
C LEU A 337 -18.74 -11.96 8.79
N LEU A 338 -18.46 -12.74 7.74
CA LEU A 338 -19.47 -13.11 6.73
C LEU A 338 -20.66 -13.86 7.33
N LYS A 339 -20.41 -14.80 8.26
CA LYS A 339 -21.47 -15.56 8.94
C LYS A 339 -22.36 -14.66 9.81
N GLN A 340 -21.77 -13.73 10.58
CA GLN A 340 -22.53 -12.79 11.41
C GLN A 340 -23.48 -11.93 10.58
N VAL A 341 -22.99 -11.47 9.43
CA VAL A 341 -23.76 -10.68 8.48
C VAL A 341 -24.93 -11.49 7.90
N ARG A 342 -24.69 -12.73 7.48
CA ARG A 342 -25.74 -13.60 6.92
C ARG A 342 -26.82 -14.00 7.93
N ASN A 343 -26.49 -14.03 9.22
CA ASN A 343 -27.46 -14.32 10.29
C ASN A 343 -28.27 -13.09 10.72
N SER A 344 -27.93 -11.90 10.23
CA SER A 344 -28.61 -10.64 10.53
C SER A 344 -29.66 -10.23 9.45
N TYR A 345 -29.79 -11.04 8.40
CA TYR A 345 -30.86 -11.03 7.40
C TYR A 345 -31.73 -12.27 7.58
#